data_AF-L7QQ94-F1
#
_entry.id   AF-L7QQ94-F1
#
_cell.length_a   1.000
_cell.length_b   1.000
_cell.length_c   1.000
_cell.angle_alpha   90.00
_cell.angle_beta   90.00
_cell.angle_gamma   90.00
#
_symmetry.space_group_name_H-M   'P 1'
#
loop_
_entity.id
_entity.type
_entity.pdbx_description
1 polymer ?
#
loop_
_entity_poly.entity_id
_entity_poly.type
_entity_poly.pdbx_seq_one_letter_code
_entity_poly.pdbx_strand_id
1 'polypeptide(L)'
;ILNKNILGFYHPDDLGYLHEVYETIIKTGSVARTKPYRFQARNGHYILLESKWMSLINPWTRKLELITAIHHILKGPASPDVFETPINKQKLSGEEESRAQMLKDNIIKMMNKVFNKSSSNSTQEVGQRYENLNTVMETLMEDTPKLDQEMILDHTCYERIPATFNSSYFNTELIYNKSSIGSRLS
;
A
#
# COMPACT_ATOMS: atom_id res chain seq x y z
N ILE A 1 -11.30 -5.94 6.35
CA ILE A 1 -10.69 -7.28 6.12
C ILE A 1 -9.28 -7.21 6.67
N LEU A 2 -9.05 -7.69 7.89
CA LEU A 2 -7.72 -7.70 8.51
C LEU A 2 -7.21 -9.14 8.55
N ASN A 3 -5.89 -9.32 8.50
CA ASN A 3 -5.24 -10.61 8.71
C ASN A 3 -5.62 -11.73 7.72
N LYS A 4 -6.03 -11.36 6.50
CA LYS A 4 -6.34 -12.30 5.42
C LYS A 4 -5.46 -12.03 4.20
N ASN A 5 -5.19 -13.07 3.42
CA ASN A 5 -4.46 -12.93 2.17
C ASN A 5 -5.33 -12.25 1.10
N ILE A 6 -4.94 -11.03 0.68
CA ILE A 6 -5.66 -10.26 -0.33
C ILE A 6 -5.73 -10.97 -1.70
N LEU A 7 -4.74 -11.80 -2.02
CA LEU A 7 -4.69 -12.55 -3.28
C LEU A 7 -5.84 -13.55 -3.41
N GLY A 8 -6.49 -13.92 -2.29
CA GLY A 8 -7.67 -14.77 -2.27
C GLY A 8 -8.94 -14.08 -2.79
N PHE A 9 -8.95 -12.76 -2.89
CA PHE A 9 -10.11 -11.97 -3.31
C PHE A 9 -10.06 -11.57 -4.79
N TYR A 10 -8.92 -11.73 -5.46
CA TYR A 10 -8.81 -11.44 -6.89
C TYR A 10 -9.46 -12.52 -7.73
N HIS A 11 -10.04 -12.13 -8.86
CA HIS A 11 -10.53 -13.08 -9.84
C HIS A 11 -9.34 -13.82 -10.49
N PRO A 12 -9.42 -15.15 -10.70
CA PRO A 12 -8.35 -15.96 -11.28
C PRO A 12 -7.78 -15.41 -12.59
N ASP A 13 -8.63 -15.03 -13.56
CA ASP A 13 -8.16 -14.50 -14.84
C ASP A 13 -7.38 -13.17 -14.70
N ASP A 14 -7.67 -12.39 -13.66
CA ASP A 14 -7.04 -11.09 -13.44
C ASP A 14 -5.69 -11.23 -12.72
N LEU A 15 -5.36 -12.40 -12.16
CA LEU A 15 -4.10 -12.63 -11.43
C LEU A 15 -2.87 -12.45 -12.31
N GLY A 16 -2.95 -12.77 -13.61
CA GLY A 16 -1.85 -12.56 -14.53
C GLY A 16 -1.48 -11.08 -14.65
N TYR A 17 -2.48 -10.22 -14.86
CA TYR A 17 -2.28 -8.77 -14.89
C TYR A 17 -1.84 -8.24 -13.52
N LEU A 18 -2.46 -8.70 -12.44
CA LEU A 18 -2.10 -8.24 -11.10
C LEU A 18 -0.67 -8.62 -10.73
N HIS A 19 -0.15 -9.76 -11.19
CA HIS A 19 1.26 -10.11 -11.05
C HIS A 19 2.17 -9.02 -11.65
N GLU A 20 1.88 -8.53 -12.86
CA GLU A 20 2.62 -7.43 -13.49
C GLU A 20 2.50 -6.12 -12.70
N VAL A 21 1.33 -5.85 -12.12
CA VAL A 21 1.11 -4.69 -11.25
C VAL A 21 1.99 -4.79 -10.00
N TYR A 22 2.00 -5.93 -9.30
CA TYR A 22 2.89 -6.16 -8.15
C TYR A 22 4.35 -6.04 -8.52
N GLU A 23 4.76 -6.53 -9.69
CA GLU A 23 6.12 -6.39 -10.19
C GLU A 23 6.49 -4.93 -10.41
N THR A 24 5.58 -4.16 -11.00
CA THR A 24 5.75 -2.73 -11.24
C THR A 24 5.86 -1.96 -9.93
N ILE A 25 4.96 -2.23 -8.97
CA ILE A 25 4.97 -1.58 -7.64
C ILE A 25 6.32 -1.84 -6.95
N ILE A 26 6.81 -3.07 -7.02
CA ILE A 26 8.06 -3.47 -6.38
C ILE A 26 9.29 -2.80 -7.04
N LYS A 27 9.30 -2.65 -8.37
CA LYS A 27 10.41 -2.04 -9.10
C LYS A 27 10.42 -0.52 -9.00
N THR A 28 9.26 0.11 -9.11
CA THR A 28 9.10 1.57 -9.27
C THR A 28 8.69 2.28 -7.98
N GLY A 29 8.16 1.54 -7.01
CA GLY A 29 7.66 2.05 -5.74
C GLY A 29 6.17 2.41 -5.74
N SER A 30 5.54 2.62 -6.89
CA SER A 30 4.12 3.00 -6.97
C SER A 30 3.49 2.74 -8.33
N VAL A 31 2.16 2.64 -8.37
CA VAL A 31 1.37 2.63 -9.61
C VAL A 31 0.26 3.66 -9.45
N ALA A 32 0.25 4.69 -10.29
CA ALA A 32 -0.68 5.81 -10.14
C ALA A 32 -2.15 5.41 -10.37
N ARG A 33 -2.40 4.52 -11.35
CA ARG A 33 -3.73 4.00 -11.68
C ARG A 33 -3.60 2.66 -12.39
N THR A 34 -4.30 1.65 -11.90
CA THR A 34 -4.41 0.34 -12.56
C THR A 34 -5.49 0.34 -13.63
N LYS A 35 -5.45 -0.66 -14.52
CA LYS A 35 -6.63 -1.07 -15.28
C LYS A 35 -7.71 -1.60 -14.31
N PRO A 36 -8.99 -1.54 -14.69
CA PRO A 36 -10.06 -2.14 -13.91
C PRO A 36 -9.83 -3.65 -13.70
N TYR A 37 -10.01 -4.15 -12.48
CA TYR A 37 -9.90 -5.57 -12.13
C TYR A 37 -10.99 -6.00 -11.14
N ARG A 38 -11.28 -7.30 -11.10
CA ARG A 38 -12.36 -7.85 -10.27
C ARG A 38 -11.87 -8.21 -8.88
N PHE A 39 -12.62 -7.78 -7.87
CA PHE A 39 -12.37 -8.07 -6.45
C PHE A 39 -13.61 -8.68 -5.81
N GLN A 40 -13.45 -9.77 -5.07
CA GLN A 40 -14.57 -10.50 -4.48
C GLN A 40 -15.08 -9.76 -3.23
N ALA A 41 -16.38 -9.44 -3.23
CA ALA A 41 -17.11 -8.96 -2.08
C ALA A 41 -17.49 -10.11 -1.13
N ARG A 42 -17.99 -9.76 0.06
CA ARG A 42 -18.35 -10.73 1.10
C ARG A 42 -19.43 -11.74 0.65
N ASN A 43 -20.41 -11.28 -0.11
CA ASN A 43 -21.48 -12.11 -0.68
C ASN A 43 -20.99 -13.03 -1.82
N GLY A 44 -19.70 -13.01 -2.18
CA GLY A 44 -19.12 -13.87 -3.21
C GLY A 44 -19.16 -13.29 -4.62
N HIS A 45 -19.94 -12.23 -4.84
CA HIS A 45 -19.96 -11.50 -6.12
C HIS A 45 -18.72 -10.62 -6.29
N TYR A 46 -18.37 -10.31 -7.53
CA TYR A 46 -17.24 -9.46 -7.86
C TYR A 46 -17.66 -8.00 -8.06
N ILE A 47 -16.86 -7.10 -7.51
CA ILE A 47 -16.88 -5.67 -7.82
C ILE A 47 -15.73 -5.34 -8.77
N LEU A 48 -15.93 -4.32 -9.60
CA LEU A 48 -14.87 -3.82 -10.48
C LEU A 48 -14.18 -2.63 -9.82
N LEU A 49 -12.87 -2.73 -9.64
CA LEU A 49 -12.04 -1.73 -8.99
C LEU A 49 -10.97 -1.21 -9.93
N GLU A 50 -10.66 0.08 -9.80
CA GLU A 50 -9.34 0.60 -10.16
C GLU A 50 -8.62 1.04 -8.90
N SER A 51 -7.29 1.09 -8.93
CA SER A 51 -6.55 1.40 -7.71
C SER A 51 -5.25 2.15 -7.97
N LYS A 52 -4.88 2.96 -7.00
CA LYS A 52 -3.56 3.57 -6.89
C LYS A 52 -2.77 2.80 -5.83
N TRP A 53 -1.53 2.45 -6.12
CA TRP A 53 -0.69 1.62 -5.26
C TRP A 53 0.59 2.33 -4.89
N MET A 54 1.10 2.04 -3.70
CA MET A 54 2.38 2.50 -3.19
C MET A 54 3.03 1.43 -2.34
N SER A 55 4.36 1.36 -2.36
CA SER A 55 5.14 0.46 -1.52
C SER A 55 6.11 1.20 -0.63
N LEU A 56 6.34 0.66 0.55
CA LEU A 56 7.36 1.09 1.49
C LEU A 56 8.39 -0.02 1.67
N ILE A 57 9.63 0.28 1.31
CA ILE A 57 10.78 -0.60 1.47
C ILE A 57 11.65 -0.07 2.61
N ASN A 58 12.01 -0.93 3.55
CA ASN A 58 12.89 -0.57 4.65
C ASN A 58 14.26 -0.12 4.11
N PRO A 59 14.78 1.07 4.48
CA PRO A 59 16.02 1.59 3.94
C PRO A 59 17.28 0.82 4.41
N TRP A 60 17.22 0.16 5.57
CA TRP A 60 18.32 -0.63 6.14
C TRP A 60 18.32 -2.08 5.66
N THR A 61 17.19 -2.78 5.82
CA THR A 61 17.08 -4.21 5.47
C THR A 61 16.78 -4.44 3.99
N ARG A 62 16.37 -3.38 3.28
CA ARG A 62 15.95 -3.44 1.87
C ARG A 62 14.78 -4.40 1.61
N LYS A 63 14.03 -4.79 2.64
CA LYS A 63 12.84 -5.63 2.50
C LYS A 63 11.58 -4.78 2.33
N LEU A 64 10.63 -5.27 1.54
CA LEU A 64 9.30 -4.69 1.46
C LEU A 64 8.56 -4.88 2.79
N GLU A 65 8.17 -3.76 3.40
CA GLU A 65 7.43 -3.74 4.66
C GLU A 65 5.93 -3.64 4.44
N LEU A 66 5.53 -2.73 3.54
CA LEU A 66 4.14 -2.36 3.34
C LEU A 66 3.85 -2.14 1.86
N ILE A 67 2.69 -2.60 1.42
CA ILE A 67 2.03 -2.15 0.20
C ILE A 67 0.70 -1.54 0.62
N THR A 68 0.45 -0.31 0.20
CA THR A 68 -0.84 0.37 0.37
C THR A 68 -1.52 0.55 -0.98
N ALA A 69 -2.85 0.51 -0.96
CA ALA A 69 -3.67 0.76 -2.13
C ALA A 69 -4.86 1.63 -1.76
N ILE A 70 -5.17 2.58 -2.64
CA ILE A 70 -6.41 3.36 -2.62
C ILE A 70 -7.29 2.79 -3.72
N HIS A 71 -8.45 2.25 -3.34
CA HIS A 71 -9.36 1.56 -4.24
C HIS A 71 -10.55 2.46 -4.60
N HIS A 72 -10.87 2.54 -5.88
CA HIS A 72 -12.09 3.19 -6.38
C HIS A 72 -13.00 2.15 -7.04
N ILE A 73 -14.25 2.11 -6.61
CA ILE A 73 -15.26 1.20 -7.15
C ILE A 73 -15.80 1.79 -8.44
N LEU A 74 -15.61 1.07 -9.54
CA LEU A 74 -16.15 1.42 -10.86
C LEU A 74 -17.52 0.78 -11.09
N LYS A 75 -17.71 -0.45 -10.60
CA LYS A 75 -18.98 -1.18 -10.71
C LYS A 75 -19.23 -2.00 -9.45
N GLY A 76 -20.45 -1.89 -8.93
CA GLY A 76 -20.92 -2.68 -7.80
C GLY A 76 -21.10 -4.18 -8.12
N PRO A 77 -21.38 -5.00 -7.10
CA PRO A 77 -21.60 -6.43 -7.27
C PRO A 77 -22.94 -6.70 -7.96
N ALA A 78 -23.10 -7.92 -8.48
CA ALA A 78 -24.35 -8.32 -9.15
C ALA A 78 -25.55 -8.36 -8.18
N SER A 79 -25.35 -8.86 -6.95
CA SER A 79 -26.31 -8.68 -5.85
C SER A 79 -26.00 -7.39 -5.10
N PRO A 80 -26.99 -6.49 -4.90
CA PRO A 80 -26.79 -5.24 -4.18
C PRO A 80 -26.56 -5.45 -2.68
N ASP A 81 -27.07 -6.54 -2.09
CA ASP A 81 -26.83 -6.83 -0.68
C ASP A 81 -25.50 -7.58 -0.50
N VAL A 82 -24.50 -6.84 -0.02
CA VAL A 82 -23.14 -7.34 0.22
C VAL A 82 -22.99 -8.15 1.51
N PHE A 83 -24.02 -8.18 2.36
CA PHE A 83 -24.03 -8.89 3.64
C PHE A 83 -24.67 -10.28 3.55
N GLU A 84 -25.24 -10.63 2.39
CA GLU A 84 -25.79 -11.95 2.10
C GLU A 84 -24.77 -13.07 2.34
N THR A 85 -25.28 -14.25 2.68
CA THR A 85 -24.46 -15.45 2.76
C THR A 85 -24.02 -15.86 1.35
N PRO A 86 -22.73 -16.13 1.13
CA PRO A 86 -22.25 -16.45 -0.21
C PRO A 86 -22.86 -17.79 -0.68
N ILE A 87 -23.66 -17.73 -1.74
CA ILE A 87 -24.25 -18.91 -2.37
C ILE A 87 -23.18 -19.56 -3.26
N ASN A 88 -22.80 -20.78 -2.91
CA ASN A 88 -21.98 -21.75 -3.65
C ASN A 88 -21.00 -21.16 -4.70
N LYS A 89 -19.71 -21.10 -4.33
CA LYS A 89 -18.64 -20.70 -5.26
C LYS A 89 -18.67 -21.60 -6.49
N GLN A 90 -18.76 -21.03 -7.70
CA GLN A 90 -18.42 -21.77 -8.91
C GLN A 90 -17.02 -22.36 -8.71
N LYS A 91 -16.93 -23.70 -8.67
CA LYS A 91 -15.65 -24.39 -8.61
C LYS A 91 -14.94 -24.14 -9.94
N LEU A 92 -13.75 -23.56 -9.86
CA LEU A 92 -12.83 -23.46 -11.00
C LEU A 92 -12.43 -24.87 -11.45
N SER A 93 -12.02 -25.01 -12.71
CA SER A 93 -11.35 -26.23 -13.16
C SER A 93 -10.07 -26.43 -12.34
N GLY A 94 -9.67 -27.69 -12.11
CA GLY A 94 -8.44 -28.00 -11.37
C GLY A 94 -7.18 -27.38 -12.00
N GLU A 95 -7.15 -27.25 -13.33
CA GLU A 95 -6.04 -26.60 -14.04
C GLU A 95 -6.00 -25.08 -13.79
N GLU A 96 -7.17 -24.43 -13.82
CA GLU A 96 -7.31 -22.99 -13.57
C GLU A 96 -6.95 -22.65 -12.12
N GLU A 97 -7.38 -23.48 -11.17
CA GLU A 97 -7.03 -23.34 -9.77
C GLU A 97 -5.52 -23.49 -9.55
N SER A 98 -4.89 -24.49 -10.17
CA SER A 98 -3.44 -24.68 -10.11
C SER A 98 -2.68 -23.48 -10.67
N ARG A 99 -3.07 -22.99 -11.86
CA ARG A 99 -2.46 -21.81 -12.48
C ARG A 99 -2.63 -20.56 -11.61
N ALA A 100 -3.82 -20.34 -11.08
CA ALA A 100 -4.10 -19.23 -10.17
C ALA A 100 -3.23 -19.31 -8.91
N GLN A 101 -3.09 -20.51 -8.33
CA GLN A 101 -2.25 -20.71 -7.16
C GLN A 101 -0.78 -20.42 -7.45
N MET A 102 -0.25 -20.90 -8.58
CA MET A 102 1.12 -20.61 -9.01
C MET A 102 1.38 -19.10 -9.14
N LEU A 103 0.43 -18.35 -9.71
CA LEU A 103 0.55 -16.89 -9.82
C LEU A 103 0.58 -16.22 -8.44
N LYS A 104 -0.27 -16.66 -7.51
CA LYS A 104 -0.28 -16.13 -6.14
C LYS A 104 1.04 -16.39 -5.42
N ASP A 105 1.58 -17.60 -5.55
CA ASP A 105 2.85 -17.98 -4.94
C ASP A 105 4.01 -17.17 -5.51
N ASN A 106 4.01 -16.90 -6.81
CA ASN A 106 4.99 -16.02 -7.46
C ASN A 106 4.92 -14.59 -6.92
N ILE A 107 3.72 -14.03 -6.73
CA ILE A 107 3.54 -12.70 -6.13
C ILE A 107 4.09 -12.68 -4.70
N ILE A 108 3.76 -13.67 -3.88
CA ILE A 108 4.27 -13.79 -2.50
C ILE A 108 5.79 -13.89 -2.48
N LYS A 109 6.36 -14.73 -3.34
CA LYS A 109 7.80 -14.88 -3.49
C LYS A 109 8.47 -13.56 -3.85
N MET A 110 7.88 -12.79 -4.77
CA MET A 110 8.40 -11.49 -5.18
C MET A 110 8.36 -10.46 -4.04
N MET A 111 7.25 -10.39 -3.30
CA MET A 111 7.09 -9.49 -2.14
C MET A 111 8.05 -9.81 -0.98
N ASN A 112 8.58 -11.03 -0.92
CA ASN A 112 9.50 -11.48 0.14
C ASN A 112 10.99 -11.33 -0.21
N LYS A 113 11.32 -10.90 -1.44
CA LYS A 113 12.71 -10.63 -1.83
C LYS A 113 13.29 -9.41 -1.11
N VAL A 114 14.62 -9.38 -1.05
CA VAL A 114 15.41 -8.20 -0.62
C VAL A 114 15.74 -7.37 -1.86
N PHE A 115 15.53 -6.05 -1.78
CA PHE A 115 15.63 -5.11 -2.89
C PHE A 115 16.96 -4.36 -2.88
N ASN A 116 17.93 -4.88 -3.62
CA ASN A 116 19.21 -4.19 -3.81
C ASN A 116 19.06 -3.13 -4.90
N LYS A 117 18.73 -1.89 -4.51
CA LYS A 117 18.83 -0.74 -5.43
C LYS A 117 20.32 -0.54 -5.72
N SER A 118 20.76 -0.73 -6.96
CA SER A 118 22.12 -0.40 -7.37
C SER A 118 22.29 1.11 -7.27
N SER A 119 22.82 1.60 -6.16
CA SER A 119 23.13 3.01 -6.00
C SER A 119 24.44 3.28 -6.72
N SER A 120 24.39 3.60 -8.01
CA SER A 120 25.54 4.10 -8.76
C SER A 120 25.77 5.57 -8.42
N ASN A 121 26.09 5.88 -7.16
CA ASN A 121 26.47 7.25 -6.81
C ASN A 121 27.98 7.38 -7.01
N SER A 122 28.41 8.28 -7.89
CA SER A 122 29.81 8.70 -7.97
C SER A 122 30.16 9.58 -6.77
N THR A 123 31.43 9.58 -6.34
CA THR A 123 31.91 10.37 -5.18
C THR A 123 31.57 11.86 -5.29
N GLN A 124 31.50 12.39 -6.51
CA GLN A 124 31.17 13.79 -6.81
C GLN A 124 29.70 14.14 -6.53
N GLU A 125 28.76 13.24 -6.84
CA GLU A 125 27.34 13.45 -6.54
C GLU A 125 27.06 13.48 -5.03
N VAL A 126 27.86 12.77 -4.23
CA VAL A 126 27.70 12.76 -2.77
C VAL A 126 28.06 14.13 -2.20
N GLY A 127 29.18 14.74 -2.64
CA GLY A 127 29.59 16.08 -2.20
C GLY A 127 28.54 17.15 -2.48
N GLN A 128 27.98 17.16 -3.69
CA GLN A 128 26.96 18.13 -4.07
C GLN A 128 25.62 17.92 -3.31
N ARG A 129 25.29 16.67 -2.94
CA ARG A 129 24.14 16.38 -2.07
C ARG A 129 24.34 16.87 -0.64
N TYR A 130 25.56 16.82 -0.11
CA TYR A 130 25.86 17.36 1.22
C TYR A 130 25.70 18.87 1.27
N GLU A 131 26.17 19.59 0.25
CA GLU A 131 26.00 21.05 0.17
C GLU A 131 24.51 21.43 0.10
N ASN A 132 23.75 20.79 -0.79
CA ASN A 132 22.31 21.03 -0.90
C ASN A 132 21.55 20.72 0.40
N LEU A 133 21.93 19.65 1.10
CA LEU A 133 21.32 19.29 2.37
C LEU A 133 21.62 20.34 3.45
N ASN A 134 22.85 20.86 3.48
CA ASN A 134 23.25 21.88 4.44
C ASN A 134 22.41 23.16 4.25
N THR A 135 22.23 23.60 3.00
CA THR A 135 21.38 24.76 2.68
C THR A 135 19.92 24.55 3.08
N VAL A 136 19.33 23.39 2.76
CA VAL A 136 17.93 23.10 3.15
C VAL A 136 17.79 23.06 4.67
N MET A 137 18.75 22.48 5.39
CA MET A 137 18.72 22.41 6.85
C MET A 137 18.86 23.80 7.48
N GLU A 138 19.73 24.64 6.93
CA GLU A 138 19.91 26.03 7.36
C GLU A 138 18.61 26.84 7.18
N THR A 139 17.98 26.76 6.01
CA THR A 139 16.68 27.42 5.77
C THR A 139 15.59 26.93 6.73
N LEU A 140 15.50 25.61 6.94
CA LEU A 140 14.51 25.05 7.87
C LEU A 140 14.77 25.47 9.32
N MET A 141 16.02 25.66 9.71
CA MET A 141 16.40 26.13 11.04
C MET A 141 16.20 27.65 11.20
N GLU A 142 16.32 28.43 10.13
CA GLU A 142 15.97 29.86 10.14
C GLU A 142 14.46 30.11 10.23
N ASP A 143 13.64 29.22 9.64
CA ASP A 143 12.18 29.29 9.73
C ASP A 143 11.61 28.76 11.06
N THR A 144 12.42 28.14 11.92
CA THR A 144 12.00 27.81 13.29
C THR A 144 12.05 29.06 14.17
N PRO A 145 10.94 29.52 14.78
CA PRO A 145 10.98 30.68 15.66
C PRO A 145 11.94 30.40 16.83
N LYS A 146 12.92 31.28 17.02
CA LYS A 146 13.89 31.22 18.12
C LYS A 146 13.12 31.25 19.45
N LEU A 147 13.17 30.14 20.18
CA LEU A 147 12.52 29.99 21.47
C LEU A 147 13.37 30.66 22.56
N ASP A 148 13.56 31.97 22.45
CA ASP A 148 14.38 32.74 23.38
C ASP A 148 13.47 33.30 24.49
N GLN A 149 13.14 32.42 25.45
CA GLN A 149 13.02 32.72 26.88
C GLN A 149 11.87 33.61 27.38
N GLU A 150 10.72 33.00 27.68
CA GLU A 150 10.12 33.03 29.03
C GLU A 150 9.18 31.83 29.22
N MET A 151 9.44 31.02 30.25
CA MET A 151 8.64 29.85 30.60
C MET A 151 7.37 30.32 31.33
N ILE A 152 6.37 30.82 30.60
CA ILE A 152 5.03 31.02 31.13
C ILE A 152 4.22 29.76 30.79
N LEU A 153 4.02 28.92 31.81
CA LEU A 153 3.26 27.69 31.73
C LEU A 153 1.76 28.02 31.70
N ASP A 154 1.26 28.57 30.60
CA ASP A 154 -0.17 28.81 30.44
C ASP A 154 -0.89 27.53 29.98
N HIS A 155 -1.68 27.01 30.92
CA HIS A 155 -2.32 25.70 30.94
C HIS A 155 -3.48 25.50 29.94
N THR A 156 -3.46 26.12 28.75
CA THR A 156 -4.64 26.13 27.85
C THR A 156 -4.39 25.78 26.38
N CYS A 157 -3.22 25.23 25.99
CA CYS A 157 -2.93 25.00 24.57
C CYS A 157 -3.60 23.76 23.90
N TYR A 158 -4.63 23.15 24.52
CA TYR A 158 -5.36 22.03 23.91
C TYR A 158 -6.47 22.40 22.92
N GLU A 159 -6.58 23.66 22.51
CA GLU A 159 -7.61 24.04 21.54
C GLU A 159 -7.06 24.93 20.43
N ARG A 160 -6.50 24.30 19.39
CA ARG A 160 -6.56 24.78 17.99
C ARG A 160 -6.00 23.74 17.02
N ILE A 161 -6.84 22.76 16.67
CA ILE A 161 -6.69 22.04 15.39
C ILE A 161 -7.39 22.89 14.33
N PRO A 162 -6.73 23.29 13.24
CA PRO A 162 -7.38 24.04 12.16
C PRO A 162 -8.53 23.21 11.56
N ALA A 163 -9.75 23.74 11.67
CA ALA A 163 -10.96 23.16 11.09
C ALA A 163 -11.01 23.39 9.57
N THR A 164 -10.06 22.81 8.82
CA THR A 164 -10.14 22.69 7.36
C THR A 164 -9.59 21.34 6.92
N PHE A 165 -10.09 20.26 7.53
CA PHE A 165 -9.96 18.95 6.93
C PHE A 165 -11.20 18.13 7.26
N ASN A 166 -12.30 18.47 6.61
CA ASN A 166 -13.43 17.55 6.44
C ASN A 166 -14.25 18.01 5.22
N SER A 167 -14.22 17.21 4.15
CA SER A 167 -15.39 16.38 3.81
C SER A 167 -15.22 15.66 2.47
N SER A 168 -15.68 14.41 2.46
CA SER A 168 -16.14 13.62 1.30
C SER A 168 -15.14 12.77 0.52
N TYR A 169 -14.49 11.80 1.19
CA TYR A 169 -14.20 10.53 0.53
C TYR A 169 -14.47 9.39 1.52
N PHE A 170 -15.40 8.51 1.16
CA PHE A 170 -15.52 7.18 1.77
C PHE A 170 -14.23 6.41 1.43
N ASN A 171 -13.15 6.68 2.18
CA ASN A 171 -11.86 6.02 2.03
C ASN A 171 -11.89 4.72 2.83
N THR A 172 -12.07 3.60 2.15
CA THR A 172 -11.59 2.32 2.67
C THR A 172 -10.08 2.26 2.44
N GLU A 173 -9.30 2.88 3.34
CA GLU A 173 -7.87 2.59 3.45
C GLU A 173 -7.72 1.12 3.88
N LEU A 174 -7.49 0.23 2.91
CA LEU A 174 -7.01 -1.11 3.21
C LEU A 174 -5.49 -1.01 3.45
N ILE A 175 -5.13 -0.68 4.69
CA ILE A 175 -3.75 -0.75 5.18
C ILE A 175 -3.40 -2.23 5.34
N TYR A 176 -2.63 -2.79 4.40
CA TYR A 176 -2.21 -4.20 4.46
C TYR A 176 -0.89 -4.35 5.21
N ASN A 177 -0.95 -4.66 6.51
CA ASN A 177 0.25 -4.92 7.31
C ASN A 177 0.77 -6.35 7.12
N LYS A 178 2.03 -6.50 6.68
CA LYS A 178 2.73 -7.79 6.54
C LYS A 178 2.89 -8.56 7.86
N SER A 179 2.74 -7.90 9.02
CA SER A 179 2.87 -8.52 10.35
C SER A 179 1.83 -9.61 10.65
N SER A 180 0.79 -9.79 9.83
CA SER A 180 -0.18 -10.87 10.04
C SER A 180 0.19 -12.24 9.45
N ILE A 181 1.38 -12.40 8.84
CA ILE A 181 1.80 -13.67 8.21
C ILE A 181 2.85 -14.41 9.07
N GLY A 182 3.29 -13.82 10.19
CA GLY A 182 4.26 -14.43 11.10
C GLY A 182 3.60 -15.07 12.32
N SER A 183 2.92 -16.21 12.15
CA SER A 183 2.63 -17.07 13.31
C SER A 183 3.95 -17.65 13.83
N ARG A 184 4.35 -17.12 14.98
CA ARG A 184 5.29 -17.64 15.98
C ARG A 184 5.33 -19.18 15.99
N LEU A 185 6.46 -19.77 15.64
CA LEU A 185 6.79 -21.13 16.05
C LEU A 185 7.60 -21.01 17.35
N SER A 186 6.94 -21.33 18.46
CA SER A 186 7.59 -21.93 19.63
C SER A 186 7.77 -23.42 19.37
#